data_AF-T1B978-F1
#
_entry.id   AF-T1B978-F1
#
_cell.length_a   1.000
_cell.length_b   1.000
_cell.length_c   1.000
_cell.angle_alpha   90.00
_cell.angle_beta   90.00
_cell.angle_gamma   90.00
#
_symmetry.space_group_name_H-M   'P 1'
#
loop_
_entity.id
_entity.type
_entity.pdbx_description
1 polymer ?
#
loop_
_entity_poly.entity_id
_entity_poly.type
_entity_poly.pdbx_seq_one_letter_code
_entity_poly.pdbx_strand_id
1 'polypeptide(L)'
;TAGYDATVVNLDPGNDTADYEPDVDIRDWVRLPEIMSEYGLGPNGAQVAAADMIALKIFEVKQALQGYRSDFVLLDTPGQIELFAFREASKAMVEALGTDRAMIAFLIDPGLARSPSGFVSLVMLSATVEFRFRLPMALLLSKSDTLTPDAAE
;
A
#
# COMPACT_ATOMS: atom_id res chain seq x y z
N THR A 1 27.25 -7.34 -9.18
CA THR A 1 26.35 -6.28 -8.68
C THR A 1 26.28 -6.45 -7.19
N ALA A 2 26.50 -5.39 -6.40
CA ALA A 2 26.21 -5.47 -4.97
C ALA A 2 24.70 -5.72 -4.87
N GLY A 3 24.31 -6.96 -4.56
CA GLY A 3 22.91 -7.33 -4.43
C GLY A 3 22.39 -6.73 -3.14
N TYR A 4 21.26 -6.04 -3.20
CA TYR A 4 20.51 -5.65 -2.02
C TYR A 4 19.44 -6.71 -1.80
N ASP A 5 19.30 -7.17 -0.56
CA ASP A 5 18.24 -8.09 -0.19
C ASP A 5 17.00 -7.31 0.24
N ALA A 6 15.83 -7.75 -0.21
CA ALA A 6 14.55 -7.13 0.12
C ALA A 6 13.58 -8.17 0.70
N THR A 7 12.86 -7.78 1.75
CA THR A 7 11.71 -8.54 2.27
C THR A 7 10.43 -7.90 1.76
N VAL A 8 9.54 -8.70 1.16
CA VAL A 8 8.27 -8.24 0.60
C VAL A 8 7.14 -8.55 1.59
N VAL A 9 6.34 -7.53 1.90
CA VAL A 9 5.22 -7.62 2.83
C VAL A 9 3.94 -7.23 2.11
N ASN A 10 2.98 -8.14 2.06
CA ASN A 10 1.63 -7.82 1.59
C ASN A 10 0.77 -7.33 2.76
N LEU A 11 0.28 -6.09 2.67
CA LEU A 11 -0.67 -5.50 3.62
C LEU A 11 -2.08 -5.33 3.02
N ASP A 12 -2.32 -5.81 1.79
CA ASP A 12 -3.65 -5.82 1.17
C ASP A 12 -4.36 -7.17 1.41
N PRO A 13 -5.45 -7.18 2.20
CA PRO A 13 -6.22 -8.40 2.45
C PRO A 13 -7.05 -8.84 1.24
N GLY A 14 -7.19 -8.00 0.21
CA GLY A 14 -7.92 -8.30 -1.03
C GLY A 14 -7.05 -8.68 -2.21
N ASN A 15 -5.75 -8.86 -2.01
CA ASN A 15 -4.82 -9.24 -3.08
C ASN A 15 -4.87 -10.75 -3.39
N ASP A 16 -6.03 -11.24 -3.84
CA ASP A 16 -6.27 -12.69 -4.07
C ASP A 16 -5.39 -13.30 -5.16
N THR A 17 -4.85 -12.50 -6.07
CA THR A 17 -4.07 -12.92 -7.24
C THR A 17 -2.71 -12.22 -7.30
N ALA A 18 -2.01 -12.10 -6.18
CA ALA A 18 -0.67 -11.54 -6.17
C ALA A 18 0.25 -12.31 -7.14
N ASP A 19 0.87 -11.61 -8.10
CA ASP A 19 1.85 -12.17 -9.04
C ASP A 19 3.24 -12.40 -8.39
N TYR A 20 3.30 -12.32 -7.07
CA TYR A 20 4.51 -12.48 -6.25
C TYR A 20 4.17 -13.27 -4.98
N GLU A 21 5.18 -13.90 -4.39
CA GLU A 21 5.08 -14.59 -3.10
C GLU A 21 5.60 -13.66 -2.00
N PRO A 22 4.73 -13.12 -1.11
CA PRO A 22 5.17 -12.29 0.01
C PRO A 22 5.91 -13.12 1.07
N ASP A 23 6.95 -12.54 1.67
CA ASP A 23 7.63 -13.12 2.84
C ASP A 23 6.78 -13.03 4.11
N VAL A 24 5.92 -12.00 4.18
CA VAL A 24 4.95 -11.79 5.26
C VAL A 24 3.64 -11.33 4.63
N ASP A 25 2.55 -12.02 4.93
CA ASP A 25 1.24 -11.76 4.32
C ASP A 25 0.16 -11.48 5.36
N ILE A 26 -0.47 -10.31 5.28
CA ILE A 26 -1.56 -9.96 6.19
C ILE A 26 -2.74 -10.93 6.12
N ARG A 27 -2.88 -11.64 5.00
CA ARG A 27 -3.94 -12.65 4.77
C ARG A 27 -3.81 -13.87 5.68
N ASP A 28 -2.66 -14.07 6.34
CA ASP A 28 -2.52 -15.10 7.37
C ASP A 28 -3.30 -14.77 8.65
N TRP A 29 -3.62 -13.49 8.87
CA TRP A 29 -4.35 -13.01 10.05
C TRP A 29 -5.72 -12.40 9.74
N VAL A 30 -5.89 -11.80 8.56
CA VAL A 30 -7.11 -11.05 8.18
C VAL A 30 -7.57 -11.50 6.80
N ARG A 31 -8.69 -12.23 6.74
CA ARG A 31 -9.21 -12.83 5.50
C ARG A 31 -10.58 -12.27 5.15
N LEU A 32 -10.70 -11.61 4.00
CA LEU A 32 -11.96 -11.00 3.56
C LEU A 32 -13.13 -11.98 3.48
N PRO A 33 -13.00 -13.21 2.96
CA PRO A 33 -14.13 -14.14 2.90
C PRO A 33 -14.69 -14.48 4.29
N GLU A 34 -13.82 -14.58 5.30
CA GLU A 34 -14.21 -14.86 6.69
C GLU A 34 -14.95 -13.66 7.29
N ILE A 35 -14.43 -12.45 7.09
CA ILE A 35 -15.08 -11.20 7.54
C ILE A 35 -16.46 -11.02 6.89
N MET A 36 -16.58 -11.26 5.58
CA MET A 36 -17.84 -11.18 4.86
C MET A 36 -18.88 -12.15 5.44
N SER A 37 -18.46 -13.39 5.71
CA SER A 37 -19.35 -14.42 6.26
C SER A 37 -19.74 -14.15 7.71
N GLU A 38 -18.80 -13.72 8.55
CA GLU A 38 -19.03 -13.52 9.99
C GLU A 38 -19.88 -12.29 10.27
N TYR A 39 -19.61 -11.19 9.59
CA TYR A 39 -20.29 -9.90 9.81
C TYR A 39 -21.43 -9.61 8.82
N GLY A 40 -21.68 -10.51 7.86
CA GLY A 40 -22.71 -10.33 6.83
C GLY A 40 -22.43 -9.13 5.92
N LEU A 41 -21.16 -8.81 5.68
CA LEU A 41 -20.74 -7.63 4.94
C LEU A 41 -20.57 -7.95 3.44
N GLY A 42 -20.91 -6.99 2.59
CA GLY A 42 -20.49 -7.00 1.19
C GLY A 42 -19.00 -6.68 1.03
N PRO A 43 -18.43 -6.82 -0.19
CA PRO A 43 -16.99 -6.69 -0.43
C PRO A 43 -16.37 -5.37 0.09
N ASN A 44 -17.01 -4.23 -0.19
CA ASN A 44 -16.53 -2.92 0.28
C ASN A 44 -16.62 -2.79 1.80
N GLY A 45 -17.69 -3.31 2.42
CA GLY A 45 -17.84 -3.31 3.88
C GLY A 45 -16.78 -4.16 4.56
N ALA A 46 -16.47 -5.32 3.98
CA ALA A 46 -15.42 -6.20 4.47
C ALA A 46 -14.02 -5.59 4.32
N GLN A 47 -13.74 -4.87 3.23
CA GLN A 47 -12.49 -4.12 3.05
C GLN A 47 -12.29 -3.05 4.12
N VAL A 48 -13.35 -2.30 4.44
CA VAL A 48 -13.33 -1.32 5.55
C VAL A 48 -13.07 -2.04 6.87
N ALA A 49 -13.85 -3.09 7.20
CA ALA A 49 -13.65 -3.83 8.45
C ALA A 49 -12.23 -4.45 8.54
N ALA A 50 -11.72 -4.99 7.44
CA ALA A 50 -10.38 -5.55 7.36
C ALA A 50 -9.31 -4.51 7.66
N ALA A 51 -9.40 -3.30 7.10
CA ALA A 51 -8.43 -2.24 7.37
C ALA A 51 -8.31 -1.93 8.88
N ASP A 52 -9.41 -1.97 9.64
CA ASP A 52 -9.37 -1.79 11.10
C ASP A 52 -8.76 -3.00 11.81
N MET A 53 -9.07 -4.22 11.36
CA MET A 53 -8.51 -5.45 11.93
C MET A 53 -7.01 -5.56 11.68
N ILE A 54 -6.51 -5.10 10.52
CA ILE A 54 -5.08 -5.08 10.19
C ILE A 54 -4.30 -4.25 11.21
N ALA A 55 -4.83 -3.10 11.62
CA ALA A 55 -4.18 -2.29 12.66
C ALA A 55 -4.08 -3.03 14.01
N LEU A 56 -5.01 -3.94 14.32
CA LEU A 56 -4.93 -4.79 15.51
C LEU A 56 -3.87 -5.91 15.37
N LYS A 57 -3.47 -6.23 14.14
CA LYS A 57 -2.51 -7.29 13.79
C LYS A 57 -1.12 -6.80 13.46
N ILE A 58 -0.89 -5.49 13.51
CA ILE A 58 0.40 -4.92 13.10
C ILE A 58 1.56 -5.36 13.98
N PHE A 59 1.32 -5.70 15.25
CA PHE A 59 2.36 -6.22 16.11
C PHE A 59 2.81 -7.62 15.68
N GLU A 60 1.86 -8.49 15.34
CA GLU A 60 2.14 -9.82 14.80
C GLU A 60 2.90 -9.72 13.46
N VAL A 61 2.50 -8.81 12.56
CA VAL A 61 3.22 -8.53 11.31
C VAL A 61 4.64 -8.05 11.58
N LYS A 62 4.83 -7.11 12.51
CA LYS A 62 6.14 -6.61 12.91
C LYS A 62 7.02 -7.72 13.50
N GLN A 63 6.44 -8.62 14.28
CA GLN A 63 7.15 -9.75 14.86
C GLN A 63 7.57 -10.75 13.78
N ALA A 64 6.70 -11.05 12.81
CA ALA A 64 7.04 -11.87 11.65
C ALA A 64 8.21 -11.25 10.85
N LEU A 65 8.18 -9.92 10.66
CA LEU A 65 9.24 -9.18 9.98
C LEU A 65 10.61 -9.23 10.69
N GLN A 66 10.64 -9.30 12.02
CA GLN A 66 11.89 -9.39 12.79
C GLN A 66 12.69 -10.68 12.51
N GLY A 67 12.05 -11.70 11.94
CA GLY A 67 12.73 -12.92 11.50
C GLY A 67 13.64 -12.72 10.27
N TYR A 68 13.43 -11.64 9.53
CA TYR A 68 14.15 -11.36 8.29
C TYR A 68 15.28 -10.35 8.52
N ARG A 69 16.39 -10.54 7.78
CA ARG A 69 17.52 -9.61 7.74
C ARG A 69 17.76 -9.18 6.31
N SER A 70 17.06 -8.13 5.90
CA SER A 70 17.13 -7.53 4.56
C SER A 70 17.60 -6.07 4.64
N ASP A 71 18.16 -5.58 3.54
CA ASP A 71 18.54 -4.17 3.41
C ASP A 71 17.30 -3.28 3.25
N PHE A 72 16.26 -3.81 2.60
CA PHE A 72 15.00 -3.12 2.35
C PHE A 72 13.79 -3.96 2.75
N VAL A 73 12.72 -3.27 3.15
CA VAL A 73 11.40 -3.86 3.30
C VAL A 73 10.46 -3.16 2.33
N LEU A 74 9.87 -3.93 1.42
CA LEU A 74 8.87 -3.45 0.46
C LEU A 74 7.48 -3.74 1.03
N LEU A 75 6.72 -2.69 1.30
CA LEU A 75 5.37 -2.78 1.82
C LEU A 75 4.38 -2.56 0.67
N ASP A 76 3.63 -3.59 0.32
CA ASP A 76 2.50 -3.48 -0.60
C ASP A 76 1.24 -3.11 0.20
N THR A 77 0.67 -1.95 -0.10
CA THR A 77 -0.44 -1.37 0.67
C THR A 77 -1.80 -1.73 0.05
N PRO A 78 -2.91 -1.65 0.80
CA PRO A 78 -4.25 -1.86 0.24
C PRO A 78 -4.50 -1.10 -1.07
N GLY A 79 -5.04 -1.76 -2.08
CA GLY A 79 -5.22 -1.20 -3.42
C GLY A 79 -6.22 -0.04 -3.52
N GLN A 80 -7.09 0.13 -2.52
CA GLN A 80 -7.95 1.31 -2.39
C GLN A 80 -7.23 2.40 -1.61
N ILE A 81 -6.79 3.44 -2.32
CA ILE A 81 -6.06 4.56 -1.72
C ILE A 81 -6.84 5.22 -0.59
N GLU A 82 -8.17 5.22 -0.62
CA GLU A 82 -8.98 5.80 0.44
C GLU A 82 -8.84 5.06 1.77
N LEU A 83 -8.69 3.73 1.73
CA LEU A 83 -8.47 2.91 2.91
C LEU A 83 -7.09 3.17 3.52
N PHE A 84 -6.09 3.39 2.67
CA PHE A 84 -4.75 3.71 3.13
C PHE A 84 -4.62 5.18 3.59
N ALA A 85 -5.06 6.12 2.77
CA ALA A 85 -4.83 7.56 2.92
C ALA A 85 -5.77 8.26 3.89
N PHE A 86 -6.94 7.70 4.26
CA PHE A 86 -7.88 8.41 5.13
C PHE A 86 -8.17 7.71 6.45
N ARG A 87 -7.69 6.48 6.66
CA ARG A 87 -7.97 5.72 7.89
C ARG A 87 -6.85 5.84 8.90
N GLU A 88 -7.21 6.03 10.17
CA GLU A 88 -6.25 6.11 11.28
C GLU A 88 -5.48 4.80 11.45
N ALA A 89 -6.13 3.66 11.17
CA ALA A 89 -5.52 2.33 11.14
C ALA A 89 -4.22 2.31 10.32
N SER A 90 -4.26 2.84 9.10
CA SER A 90 -3.12 2.87 8.17
C SER A 90 -1.97 3.75 8.65
N LYS A 91 -2.30 4.87 9.32
CA LYS A 91 -1.28 5.74 9.92
C LYS A 91 -0.57 5.05 11.09
N ALA A 92 -1.34 4.45 12.00
CA ALA A 92 -0.77 3.68 13.11
C ALA A 92 0.07 2.51 12.61
N MET A 93 -0.34 1.89 11.50
CA MET A 93 0.40 0.81 10.86
C MET A 93 1.79 1.26 10.39
N VAL A 94 1.86 2.36 9.65
CA VAL A 94 3.14 2.94 9.18
C VAL A 94 4.03 3.36 10.35
N GLU A 95 3.45 3.99 11.38
CA GLU A 95 4.19 4.37 12.60
C GLU A 95 4.75 3.14 13.34
N ALA A 96 4.00 2.04 13.40
CA ALA A 96 4.43 0.81 14.06
C ALA A 96 5.54 0.08 13.30
N LEU A 97 5.50 0.07 11.96
CA LEU A 97 6.52 -0.54 11.10
C LEU A 97 7.81 0.28 11.05
N GLY A 98 7.74 1.58 11.31
CA GLY A 98 8.88 2.45 11.55
C GLY A 98 8.96 3.59 10.53
N THR A 99 9.14 4.82 11.03
CA THR A 99 9.10 6.04 10.19
C THR A 99 10.48 6.63 9.90
N ASP A 100 11.48 6.37 10.74
CA ASP A 100 12.79 7.05 10.67
C ASP A 100 13.57 6.76 9.38
N ARG A 101 13.31 5.61 8.74
CA ARG A 101 13.94 5.18 7.48
C ARG A 101 12.91 4.64 6.48
N ALA A 102 11.75 5.29 6.41
CA ALA A 102 10.68 4.94 5.49
C ALA A 102 10.47 6.04 4.44
N MET A 103 9.98 5.65 3.27
CA MET A 103 9.53 6.55 2.23
C MET A 103 8.29 5.98 1.55
N ILE A 104 7.47 6.85 0.96
CA ILE A 104 6.29 6.46 0.19
C ILE A 104 6.62 6.57 -1.31
N ALA A 105 6.39 5.48 -2.04
CA ALA A 105 6.37 5.50 -3.50
C ALA A 105 4.92 5.69 -3.97
N PHE A 106 4.57 6.90 -4.39
CA PHE A 106 3.23 7.21 -4.88
C PHE A 106 3.15 6.92 -6.38
N LEU A 107 2.42 5.86 -6.75
CA LEU A 107 2.29 5.44 -8.14
C LEU A 107 1.22 6.26 -8.88
N ILE A 108 1.62 6.88 -9.98
CA ILE A 108 0.78 7.67 -10.88
C ILE A 108 0.47 6.82 -12.11
N ASP A 109 -0.81 6.69 -12.45
CA ASP A 109 -1.24 6.08 -13.70
C ASP A 109 -1.20 7.13 -14.84
N PRO A 110 -0.46 6.89 -15.94
CA PRO A 110 -0.36 7.85 -17.03
C PRO A 110 -1.69 8.13 -17.72
N GLY A 111 -2.62 7.18 -17.75
CA GLY A 111 -3.93 7.36 -18.36
C GLY A 111 -4.75 8.45 -17.65
N LEU A 112 -4.63 8.53 -16.33
CA LEU A 112 -5.27 9.57 -15.53
C LEU A 112 -4.52 10.90 -15.60
N ALA A 113 -3.18 10.86 -15.64
CA ALA A 113 -2.33 12.05 -15.67
C ALA A 113 -2.36 12.81 -17.01
N ARG A 114 -2.87 12.23 -18.10
CA ARG A 114 -2.94 12.86 -19.44
C ARG A 114 -3.82 14.11 -19.50
N SER A 115 -4.86 14.18 -18.67
CA SER A 115 -5.73 15.36 -18.64
C SER A 115 -5.21 16.37 -17.60
N PRO A 116 -5.27 17.69 -17.86
CA PRO A 116 -4.86 18.68 -16.86
C PRO A 116 -5.60 18.53 -15.52
N SER A 117 -6.90 18.23 -15.57
CA SER A 117 -7.70 17.97 -14.37
C SER A 117 -7.24 16.72 -13.63
N GLY A 118 -7.01 15.61 -14.34
CA GLY A 118 -6.54 14.37 -13.75
C GLY A 118 -5.15 14.49 -13.12
N PHE A 119 -4.22 15.18 -13.80
CA PHE A 119 -2.91 15.48 -13.24
C PHE A 119 -3.01 16.28 -11.94
N VAL A 120 -3.77 17.38 -11.94
CA VAL A 120 -3.98 18.18 -10.72
C VAL A 120 -4.62 17.35 -9.61
N SER A 121 -5.61 16.51 -9.91
CA SER A 121 -6.21 15.61 -8.93
C SER A 121 -5.20 14.65 -8.31
N LEU A 122 -4.32 14.05 -9.13
CA LEU A 122 -3.28 13.13 -8.64
C LEU A 122 -2.23 13.83 -7.78
N VAL A 123 -1.80 15.04 -8.19
CA VAL A 123 -0.86 15.84 -7.38
C VAL A 123 -1.48 16.21 -6.04
N MET A 124 -2.74 16.67 -6.02
CA MET A 124 -3.47 16.99 -4.78
C MET A 124 -3.65 15.77 -3.86
N LEU A 125 -3.95 14.61 -4.45
CA LEU A 125 -4.05 13.35 -3.71
C LEU A 125 -2.70 12.93 -3.12
N SER A 126 -1.61 13.03 -3.91
CA SER A 126 -0.26 12.74 -3.41
C SER A 126 0.13 13.67 -2.25
N ALA A 127 -0.15 14.98 -2.37
CA ALA A 127 0.12 15.94 -1.32
C ALA A 127 -0.69 15.65 -0.04
N THR A 128 -1.91 15.13 -0.19
CA THR A 128 -2.75 14.70 0.94
C THR A 128 -2.12 13.50 1.67
N VAL A 129 -1.60 12.52 0.92
CA VAL A 129 -0.88 11.37 1.48
C VAL A 129 0.40 11.82 2.17
N GLU A 130 1.23 12.63 1.52
CA GLU A 130 2.48 13.15 2.09
C GLU A 130 2.22 13.91 3.40
N PHE A 131 1.25 14.82 3.41
CA PHE A 131 0.91 15.60 4.59
C PHE A 131 0.44 14.73 5.75
N ARG A 132 -0.30 13.66 5.47
CA ARG A 132 -0.83 12.75 6.48
C ARG A 132 0.25 11.92 7.14
N PHE A 133 1.10 11.27 6.34
CA PHE A 133 2.11 10.34 6.84
C PHE A 133 3.40 11.05 7.26
N ARG A 134 3.68 12.25 6.73
CA ARG A 134 4.89 13.03 6.98
C ARG A 134 6.17 12.23 6.72
N LEU A 135 6.12 11.37 5.70
CA LEU A 135 7.26 10.62 5.18
C LEU A 135 7.75 11.26 3.89
N PRO A 136 9.05 11.17 3.58
CA PRO A 136 9.56 11.47 2.25
C PRO A 136 8.76 10.68 1.20
N MET A 137 8.29 11.37 0.15
CA MET A 137 7.47 10.76 -0.90
C MET A 137 8.09 10.98 -2.27
N ALA A 138 8.15 9.92 -3.07
CA ALA A 138 8.52 9.97 -4.48
C ALA A 138 7.29 9.71 -5.34
N LEU A 139 7.01 10.62 -6.29
CA LEU A 139 5.95 10.45 -7.28
C LEU A 139 6.54 9.65 -8.45
N LEU A 140 6.01 8.46 -8.71
CA LEU A 140 6.49 7.56 -9.74
C LEU A 140 5.43 7.39 -10.83
N LEU A 141 5.75 7.75 -12.05
CA LEU A 141 4.89 7.48 -13.19
C LEU A 141 4.99 5.98 -13.53
N SER A 142 4.01 5.21 -13.04
CA SER A 142 3.89 3.79 -13.32
C SER A 142 3.50 3.55 -14.79
N LYS A 143 3.70 2.33 -15.30
CA LYS A 143 3.26 1.93 -16.66
C LYS A 143 3.72 2.87 -17.77
N SER A 144 4.89 3.48 -17.64
CA SER A 144 5.41 4.45 -18.63
C SER A 144 5.67 3.81 -19.99
N ASP A 145 5.85 2.50 -20.05
CA ASP A 145 5.90 1.68 -21.26
C ASP A 145 4.62 1.76 -22.11
N THR A 146 3.48 2.14 -21.52
CA THR A 146 2.20 2.32 -22.24
C THR A 146 2.08 3.67 -22.95
N LEU A 147 3.04 4.58 -22.74
CA LEU A 147 3.03 5.90 -23.37
C LEU A 147 3.63 5.83 -24.77
N THR A 148 2.92 6.41 -25.73
CA THR A 148 3.45 6.70 -27.07
C THR A 148 4.39 7.90 -27.00
N PRO A 149 5.42 8.01 -27.87
CA PRO A 149 6.37 9.11 -27.86
C PRO A 149 5.73 10.51 -27.87
N ASP A 150 4.63 10.68 -28.62
CA ASP A 150 3.90 11.95 -28.74
C ASP A 150 3.09 12.32 -27.49
N ALA A 151 2.95 11.41 -26.52
CA ALA A 151 2.21 11.65 -25.27
C ALA A 151 3.12 12.05 -24.10
N ALA A 152 4.43 12.14 -24.33
CA ALA A 152 5.45 12.50 -23.34
C ALA A 152 5.92 13.97 -23.44
N GLU A 153 5.47 14.71 -24.46
CA GLU A 153 5.57 16.19 -24.56
C GLU A 153 4.38 16.87 -23.88
#